data_AF-A0AAN5YI06-F1
#
_entry.id   AF-A0AAN5YI06-F1
#
_cell.length_a   1.000
_cell.length_b   1.000
_cell.length_c   1.000
_cell.angle_alpha   90.00
_cell.angle_beta   90.00
_cell.angle_gamma   90.00
#
_symmetry.space_group_name_H-M   'P 1'
#
loop_
_entity.id
_entity.type
_entity.pdbx_description
1 polymer ?
#
loop_
_entity_poly.entity_id
_entity_poly.type
_entity_poly.pdbx_seq_one_letter_code
_entity_poly.pdbx_strand_id
1 'polypeptide(L)'
;MAPSTESAPVGDNCRDANTLRYPHPRRLLKDLTNPTFEDLFGLALWRVIDIAIPNPADRPPRLFPTAENIRDTFFTMQDWLDFGDMETEYARLSYTLSKYTERGVPARCAYTVAELLAAPGILGRWNAVYPDIRSQATEAMMEALHAMTSGLPTPAEGVREQHYISDLVDYGFSDVHQSIQLQLFHRSSQEIAYMISKGNSSLIQEYVQVHAFVRDPVGGLWGDFSRQVAIFQNLLSGFSSRVANISLESEAWTRVVAQLALESSFLAQPYVPNVSYVHFSSHYQLPYVNVKLDELARAELSVPERVMALILEMLLETLGKSRCLMIPIVVTTVPSLADGNRRLQIIIDGNTRATAVMVLRLLAMSGAERRGAFAYLDTYCQERGLGSKWHQDILRVLRELFKKENTCIQEIRKNHTAVQQFASVNYIPALLVQESVFQTLCLRRGSPEKPRLLQPMHQTLHNDDSSGLALPARSQSHGRPTCYTLLPLK
;
A
#
# COMPACT_ATOMS: atom_id res chain seq x y z
N MET A 1 21.65 -8.45 -39.41
CA MET A 1 22.99 -7.84 -39.39
C MET A 1 22.99 -6.75 -38.33
N ALA A 2 24.00 -6.78 -37.48
CA ALA A 2 24.10 -6.09 -36.19
C ALA A 2 24.34 -4.56 -36.33
N PRO A 3 24.56 -3.79 -35.23
CA PRO A 3 23.53 -2.98 -34.56
C PRO A 3 23.94 -1.50 -34.41
N SER A 4 23.05 -0.63 -33.97
CA SER A 4 23.38 0.74 -33.51
C SER A 4 22.62 1.03 -32.21
N THR A 5 23.18 0.62 -31.07
CA THR A 5 23.86 1.48 -30.08
C THR A 5 22.92 2.41 -29.32
N GLU A 6 22.37 1.86 -28.23
CA GLU A 6 22.05 2.63 -27.03
C GLU A 6 23.34 3.26 -26.50
N SER A 7 23.38 4.58 -26.48
CA SER A 7 24.39 5.35 -25.77
C SER A 7 24.12 5.27 -24.26
N ALA A 8 25.04 4.66 -23.53
CA ALA A 8 25.17 4.78 -22.09
C ALA A 8 25.35 6.25 -21.67
N PRO A 9 24.85 6.68 -20.49
CA PRO A 9 25.41 7.84 -19.83
C PRO A 9 26.56 7.36 -18.93
N VAL A 10 27.79 7.46 -19.44
CA VAL A 10 28.95 7.69 -18.58
C VAL A 10 29.25 9.18 -18.66
N GLY A 11 28.83 9.88 -17.61
CA GLY A 11 29.16 11.27 -17.34
C GLY A 11 29.47 11.36 -15.86
N ASP A 12 30.71 11.03 -15.53
CA ASP A 12 31.35 11.29 -14.24
C ASP A 12 31.14 12.75 -13.83
N ASN A 13 30.35 12.97 -12.78
CA ASN A 13 30.44 14.17 -11.96
C ASN A 13 30.52 13.71 -10.51
N CYS A 14 31.77 13.54 -10.08
CA CYS A 14 32.19 13.31 -8.71
C CYS A 14 31.70 14.45 -7.80
N ARG A 15 30.94 14.10 -6.74
CA ARG A 15 30.48 14.83 -5.51
C ARG A 15 28.99 14.47 -5.28
N ASP A 16 28.55 13.58 -4.38
CA ASP A 16 29.05 13.14 -3.08
C ASP A 16 28.80 11.63 -2.90
N ALA A 17 29.87 10.83 -2.79
CA ALA A 17 29.78 9.43 -2.39
C ALA A 17 29.68 9.24 -0.85
N ASN A 18 29.37 10.32 -0.10
CA ASN A 18 29.35 10.37 1.37
C ASN A 18 27.93 10.49 1.99
N THR A 19 26.85 10.44 1.20
CA THR A 19 25.55 10.99 1.64
C THR A 19 24.41 9.98 1.82
N LEU A 20 24.52 8.72 1.36
CA LEU A 20 23.48 7.69 1.50
C LEU A 20 23.93 6.56 2.42
N ARG A 21 23.04 6.08 3.29
CA ARG A 21 23.29 4.90 4.12
C ARG A 21 22.44 3.73 3.64
N TYR A 22 23.12 2.70 3.17
CA TYR A 22 22.51 1.44 2.74
C TYR A 22 22.07 0.60 3.95
N PRO A 23 21.05 -0.27 3.79
CA PRO A 23 20.67 -1.20 4.84
C PRO A 23 21.83 -2.07 5.28
N HIS A 24 21.74 -2.55 6.52
CA HIS A 24 22.71 -3.50 7.03
C HIS A 24 22.70 -4.80 6.19
N PRO A 25 23.87 -5.44 5.98
CA PRO A 25 23.92 -6.73 5.32
C PRO A 25 23.09 -7.77 6.08
N ARG A 26 22.48 -8.70 5.35
CA ARG A 26 21.65 -9.75 5.93
C ARG A 26 21.98 -11.09 5.31
N ARG A 27 21.79 -12.13 6.10
CA ARG A 27 21.84 -13.49 5.59
C ARG A 27 20.69 -13.71 4.60
N LEU A 28 21.02 -14.30 3.44
CA LEU A 28 20.01 -14.76 2.49
C LEU A 28 19.18 -15.88 3.12
N LEU A 29 17.88 -15.66 3.20
CA LEU A 29 16.92 -16.66 3.63
C LEU A 29 16.34 -17.40 2.42
N LYS A 30 15.92 -18.64 2.63
CA LYS A 30 15.16 -19.37 1.62
C LYS A 30 13.71 -18.91 1.65
N ASP A 31 13.13 -18.75 0.46
CA ASP A 31 11.73 -18.43 0.30
C ASP A 31 10.83 -19.45 1.02
N LEU A 32 9.69 -18.98 1.54
CA LEU A 32 8.70 -19.83 2.17
C LEU A 32 7.56 -20.11 1.19
N THR A 33 7.24 -21.39 1.00
CA THR A 33 6.06 -21.84 0.25
C THR A 33 4.97 -22.25 1.22
N ASN A 34 3.76 -21.72 1.04
CA ASN A 34 2.61 -21.91 1.94
C ASN A 34 2.95 -21.66 3.44
N PRO A 35 3.49 -20.47 3.78
CA PRO A 35 3.84 -20.15 5.16
C PRO A 35 2.60 -20.16 6.07
N THR A 36 2.82 -20.55 7.32
CA THR A 36 1.83 -20.44 8.38
C THR A 36 1.80 -19.02 8.96
N PHE A 37 0.76 -18.72 9.75
CA PHE A 37 0.72 -17.46 10.50
C PHE A 37 1.90 -17.34 11.46
N GLU A 38 2.30 -18.46 12.07
CA GLU A 38 3.40 -18.60 13.01
C GLU A 38 4.75 -18.29 12.36
N ASP A 39 4.96 -18.63 11.08
CA ASP A 39 6.16 -18.25 10.34
C ASP A 39 6.27 -16.72 10.21
N LEU A 40 5.16 -16.06 9.88
CA LEU A 40 5.09 -14.60 9.76
C LEU A 40 5.23 -13.92 11.12
N PHE A 41 4.61 -14.50 12.16
CA PHE A 41 4.73 -14.05 13.54
C PHE A 41 6.18 -14.16 14.05
N GLY A 42 6.87 -15.27 13.74
CA GLY A 42 8.27 -15.47 14.10
C GLY A 42 9.20 -14.44 13.46
N LEU A 43 8.98 -14.10 12.19
CA LEU A 43 9.71 -13.03 11.49
C LEU A 43 9.46 -11.64 12.12
N ALA A 44 8.21 -11.35 12.48
CA ALA A 44 7.84 -10.13 13.19
C ALA A 44 8.52 -10.04 14.56
N LEU A 45 8.47 -11.12 15.35
CA LEU A 45 9.11 -11.18 16.66
C LEU A 45 10.63 -11.01 16.55
N TRP A 46 11.27 -11.61 15.53
CA TRP A 46 12.70 -11.42 15.29
C TRP A 46 13.05 -9.95 15.04
N ARG A 47 12.25 -9.22 14.24
CA ARG A 47 12.42 -7.76 14.03
C ARG A 47 12.29 -6.93 15.31
N VAL A 48 11.41 -7.31 16.23
CA VAL A 48 11.27 -6.63 17.52
C VAL A 48 12.46 -6.93 18.43
N ILE A 49 12.91 -8.19 18.48
CA ILE A 49 14.07 -8.61 19.29
C ILE A 49 15.36 -7.92 18.82
N ASP A 50 15.55 -7.73 17.52
CA ASP A 50 16.72 -7.04 16.94
C ASP A 50 16.90 -5.60 17.45
N ILE A 51 15.85 -4.95 17.96
CA ILE A 51 15.95 -3.63 18.59
C ILE A 51 16.68 -3.71 19.94
N ALA A 52 16.41 -4.76 20.71
CA ALA A 52 16.98 -4.97 22.04
C ALA A 52 18.34 -5.67 22.00
N ILE A 53 18.50 -6.62 21.09
CA ILE A 53 19.73 -7.41 20.92
C ILE A 53 20.12 -7.36 19.44
N PRO A 54 20.69 -6.24 18.97
CA PRO A 54 21.05 -6.10 17.56
C PRO A 54 22.14 -7.10 17.19
N ASN A 55 21.95 -7.81 16.09
CA ASN A 55 23.02 -8.61 15.49
C ASN A 55 23.36 -8.06 14.09
N PRO A 56 24.35 -7.15 13.98
CA PRO A 56 24.70 -6.53 12.71
C PRO A 56 25.12 -7.52 11.61
N ALA A 57 25.55 -8.73 11.99
CA ALA A 57 25.93 -9.78 11.04
C ALA A 57 24.75 -10.64 10.57
N ASP A 58 23.63 -10.64 11.30
CA ASP A 58 22.44 -11.47 11.02
C ASP A 58 21.16 -10.72 11.42
N ARG A 59 20.91 -9.58 10.78
CA ARG A 59 19.69 -8.80 10.99
C ARG A 59 18.48 -9.46 10.32
N PRO A 60 17.28 -9.36 10.91
CA PRO A 60 16.05 -9.87 10.31
C PRO A 60 15.73 -9.17 8.98
N PRO A 61 15.10 -9.87 8.01
CA PRO A 61 14.55 -9.22 6.84
C PRO A 61 13.43 -8.25 7.25
N ARG A 62 13.36 -7.13 6.56
CA ARG A 62 12.37 -6.06 6.80
C ARG A 62 11.16 -6.26 5.90
N LEU A 63 9.96 -6.10 6.45
CA LEU A 63 8.74 -6.16 5.67
C LEU A 63 8.75 -5.02 4.64
N PHE A 64 8.61 -5.31 3.35
CA PHE A 64 8.56 -4.23 2.36
C PHE A 64 7.35 -3.29 2.59
N PRO A 65 7.50 -1.95 2.50
CA PRO A 65 8.70 -1.19 2.09
C PRO A 65 9.53 -0.59 3.26
N THR A 66 9.59 -1.21 4.44
CA THR A 66 10.04 -0.54 5.69
C THR A 66 11.55 -0.28 5.85
N ALA A 67 12.39 -0.59 4.85
CA ALA A 67 13.78 -0.92 5.13
C ALA A 67 14.85 0.11 4.77
N GLU A 68 14.63 1.01 3.80
CA GLU A 68 15.74 1.85 3.33
C GLU A 68 15.36 3.11 2.57
N ASN A 69 14.10 3.24 2.18
CA ASN A 69 13.66 4.35 1.38
C ASN A 69 12.21 4.70 1.68
N ILE A 70 11.86 5.93 1.32
CA ILE A 70 10.50 6.32 1.06
C ILE A 70 10.40 6.54 -0.45
N ARG A 71 9.72 5.61 -1.13
CA ARG A 71 9.46 5.62 -2.58
C ARG A 71 10.76 5.84 -3.38
N ASP A 72 11.63 4.85 -3.27
CA ASP A 72 12.90 4.70 -3.99
C ASP A 72 13.95 5.80 -3.68
N THR A 73 13.63 6.75 -2.78
CA THR A 73 14.56 7.75 -2.26
C THR A 73 15.18 7.22 -0.98
N PHE A 74 16.45 6.82 -1.06
CA PHE A 74 17.18 6.29 0.08
C PHE A 74 17.33 7.35 1.19
N PHE A 75 17.26 6.90 2.43
CA PHE A 75 17.56 7.76 3.57
C PHE A 75 19.01 8.25 3.51
N THR A 76 19.20 9.55 3.71
CA THR A 76 20.53 10.17 3.74
C THR A 76 21.21 9.88 5.07
N MET A 77 22.55 9.95 5.12
CA MET A 77 23.27 9.79 6.40
C MET A 77 22.76 10.76 7.47
N GLN A 78 22.39 11.99 7.08
CA GLN A 78 21.81 12.98 7.99
C GLN A 78 20.49 12.49 8.58
N ASP A 79 19.63 11.83 7.79
CA ASP A 79 18.36 11.28 8.30
C ASP A 79 18.60 10.22 9.38
N TRP A 80 19.63 9.39 9.20
CA TRP A 80 20.01 8.40 10.23
C TRP A 80 20.61 9.04 11.49
N LEU A 81 21.30 10.18 11.35
CA LEU A 81 21.81 10.93 12.49
C LEU A 81 20.69 11.65 13.25
N ASP A 82 19.73 12.23 12.53
CA ASP A 82 18.62 13.00 13.09
C ASP A 82 17.54 12.13 13.73
N PHE A 83 17.23 10.98 13.12
CA PHE A 83 16.10 10.14 13.52
C PHE A 83 16.49 8.75 14.06
N GLY A 84 17.75 8.33 13.88
CA GLY A 84 18.26 7.04 14.35
C GLY A 84 18.18 5.92 13.32
N ASP A 85 17.94 4.68 13.78
CA ASP A 85 17.88 3.51 12.90
C ASP A 85 16.61 3.56 12.03
N MET A 86 16.76 4.01 10.79
CA MET A 86 15.67 4.21 9.84
C MET A 86 14.97 2.91 9.40
N GLU A 87 15.51 1.74 9.76
CA GLU A 87 14.83 0.46 9.57
C GLU A 87 13.82 0.14 10.71
N THR A 88 13.74 0.99 11.72
CA THR A 88 12.78 0.87 12.83
C THR A 88 11.57 1.76 12.62
N GLU A 89 10.40 1.32 13.08
CA GLU A 89 9.17 2.10 12.92
C GLU A 89 9.27 3.48 13.56
N TYR A 90 9.88 3.59 14.73
CA TYR A 90 9.97 4.85 15.45
C TYR A 90 10.72 5.93 14.67
N ALA A 91 11.90 5.61 14.15
CA ALA A 91 12.70 6.54 13.35
C ALA A 91 11.98 6.89 12.03
N ARG A 92 11.49 5.86 11.32
CA ARG A 92 10.83 6.01 10.02
C ARG A 92 9.56 6.87 10.11
N LEU A 93 8.74 6.64 11.14
CA LEU A 93 7.52 7.41 11.34
C LEU A 93 7.86 8.84 11.79
N SER A 94 8.84 9.03 12.68
CA SER A 94 9.31 10.37 13.08
C SER A 94 9.80 11.19 11.88
N TYR A 95 10.60 10.57 11.00
CA TYR A 95 11.02 11.18 9.74
C TYR A 95 9.82 11.55 8.87
N THR A 96 8.90 10.61 8.66
CA THR A 96 7.72 10.81 7.81
C THR A 96 6.89 11.99 8.29
N LEU A 97 6.58 12.03 9.58
CA LEU A 97 5.79 13.08 10.21
C LEU A 97 6.50 14.44 10.22
N SER A 98 7.84 14.45 10.19
CA SER A 98 8.64 15.68 10.13
C SER A 98 8.78 16.23 8.71
N LYS A 99 8.79 15.37 7.69
CA LYS A 99 9.08 15.76 6.30
C LYS A 99 7.84 15.94 5.43
N TYR A 100 6.75 15.23 5.70
CA TYR A 100 5.56 15.22 4.84
C TYR A 100 4.32 15.77 5.54
N THR A 101 4.00 17.04 5.26
CA THR A 101 2.82 17.71 5.82
C THR A 101 1.51 17.09 5.37
N GLU A 102 1.49 16.38 4.25
CA GLU A 102 0.31 15.63 3.78
C GLU A 102 -0.09 14.49 4.73
N ARG A 103 0.81 14.07 5.61
CA ARG A 103 0.47 13.11 6.68
C ARG A 103 -0.07 13.79 7.93
N GLY A 104 -0.13 15.13 7.95
CA GLY A 104 -0.59 15.95 9.07
C GLY A 104 -1.99 15.61 9.58
N VAL A 105 -2.24 15.92 10.85
CA VAL A 105 -3.58 15.85 11.46
C VAL A 105 -4.54 16.80 10.72
N PRO A 106 -5.78 16.37 10.39
CA PRO A 106 -6.78 17.24 9.78
C PRO A 106 -7.02 18.48 10.63
N ALA A 107 -7.23 19.63 10.00
CA ALA A 107 -7.46 20.90 10.70
C ALA A 107 -8.63 20.81 11.70
N ARG A 108 -9.67 20.03 11.37
CA ARG A 108 -10.81 19.73 12.26
C ARG A 108 -10.40 19.04 13.56
N CYS A 109 -9.38 18.18 13.52
CA CYS A 109 -8.88 17.45 14.67
C CYS A 109 -7.83 18.23 15.48
N ALA A 110 -7.32 19.36 14.96
CA ALA A 110 -6.15 20.01 15.51
C ALA A 110 -6.35 20.50 16.95
N TYR A 111 -7.53 21.06 17.26
CA TYR A 111 -7.85 21.54 18.61
C TYR A 111 -7.94 20.38 19.61
N THR A 112 -8.70 19.33 19.28
CA THR A 112 -8.86 18.13 20.11
C THR A 112 -7.51 17.48 20.41
N VAL A 113 -6.64 17.37 19.40
CA VAL A 113 -5.28 16.83 19.57
C VAL A 113 -4.40 17.77 20.41
N ALA A 114 -4.52 19.09 20.24
CA ALA A 114 -3.78 20.05 21.07
C ALA A 114 -4.20 19.99 22.55
N GLU A 115 -5.50 19.85 22.83
CA GLU A 115 -6.00 19.65 24.20
C GLU A 115 -5.51 18.33 24.80
N LEU A 116 -5.51 17.25 24.01
CA LEU A 116 -4.95 15.97 24.42
C LEU A 116 -3.46 16.09 24.75
N LEU A 117 -2.71 16.86 23.96
CA LEU A 117 -1.30 17.18 24.23
C LEU A 117 -1.12 18.11 25.43
N ALA A 118 -2.10 18.90 25.83
CA ALA A 118 -2.00 19.66 27.08
C ALA A 118 -2.19 18.77 28.33
N ALA A 119 -2.73 17.56 28.17
CA ALA A 119 -3.00 16.65 29.28
C ALA A 119 -1.73 15.97 29.84
N PRO A 120 -1.73 15.59 31.14
CA PRO A 120 -0.62 14.84 31.74
C PRO A 120 -0.37 13.47 31.09
N GLY A 121 -1.44 12.73 30.77
CA GLY A 121 -1.39 11.44 30.10
C GLY A 121 -2.25 11.46 28.84
N ILE A 122 -1.66 11.06 27.71
CA ILE A 122 -2.31 11.00 26.40
C ILE A 122 -3.16 9.75 26.34
N LEU A 123 -2.56 8.60 26.67
CA LEU A 123 -3.24 7.30 26.50
C LEU A 123 -4.40 7.17 27.47
N GLY A 124 -4.23 7.62 28.72
CA GLY A 124 -5.32 7.63 29.71
C GLY A 124 -6.51 8.52 29.34
N ARG A 125 -6.33 9.52 28.46
CA ARG A 125 -7.41 10.40 27.99
C ARG A 125 -7.94 10.07 26.60
N TRP A 126 -7.25 9.19 25.86
CA TRP A 126 -7.57 8.88 24.47
C TRP A 126 -9.03 8.47 24.26
N ASN A 127 -9.55 7.56 25.10
CA ASN A 127 -10.93 7.07 24.98
C ASN A 127 -12.00 8.18 25.09
N ALA A 128 -11.71 9.26 25.82
CA ALA A 128 -12.64 10.37 25.96
C ALA A 128 -12.74 11.23 24.69
N VAL A 129 -11.65 11.32 23.92
CA VAL A 129 -11.57 12.14 22.69
C VAL A 129 -11.66 11.32 21.40
N TYR A 130 -11.51 9.99 21.49
CA TYR A 130 -11.51 9.09 20.34
C TYR A 130 -12.76 9.21 19.46
N PRO A 131 -14.01 9.26 20.00
CA PRO A 131 -15.20 9.45 19.17
C PRO A 131 -15.17 10.76 18.38
N ASP A 132 -14.74 11.85 19.02
CA ASP A 132 -14.68 13.18 18.41
C ASP A 132 -13.62 13.25 17.30
N ILE A 133 -12.42 12.73 17.56
CA ILE A 133 -11.34 12.64 16.56
C ILE A 133 -11.82 11.83 15.35
N ARG A 134 -12.49 10.69 15.57
CA ARG A 134 -13.01 9.86 14.48
C ARG A 134 -14.10 10.58 13.68
N SER A 135 -15.00 11.30 14.33
CA SER A 135 -16.04 12.09 13.66
C SER A 135 -15.42 13.21 12.82
N GLN A 136 -14.53 14.01 13.42
CA GLN A 136 -13.84 15.13 12.78
C GLN A 136 -12.99 14.69 11.58
N ALA A 137 -12.31 13.54 11.69
CA ALA A 137 -11.55 12.95 10.59
C ALA A 137 -12.46 12.48 9.44
N THR A 138 -13.61 11.90 9.77
CA THR A 138 -14.61 11.48 8.78
C THR A 138 -15.20 12.70 8.06
N GLU A 139 -15.54 13.76 8.79
CA GLU A 139 -16.01 15.02 8.20
C GLU A 139 -15.00 15.60 7.22
N ALA A 140 -13.72 15.68 7.60
CA ALA A 140 -12.66 16.19 6.72
C ALA A 140 -12.57 15.41 5.40
N MET A 141 -12.75 14.09 5.46
CA MET A 141 -12.79 13.23 4.27
C MET A 141 -14.03 13.49 3.42
N MET A 142 -15.21 13.63 4.04
CA MET A 142 -16.47 13.87 3.35
C MET A 142 -16.50 15.23 2.67
N GLU A 143 -15.87 16.26 3.27
CA GLU A 143 -15.69 17.56 2.63
C GLU A 143 -14.82 17.48 1.38
N ALA A 144 -13.71 16.75 1.47
CA ALA A 144 -12.85 16.51 0.32
C ALA A 144 -13.59 15.74 -0.79
N LEU A 145 -14.34 14.69 -0.42
CA LEU A 145 -15.17 13.93 -1.35
C LEU A 145 -16.23 14.82 -2.01
N HIS A 146 -16.95 15.62 -1.23
CA HIS A 146 -17.98 16.51 -1.76
C HIS A 146 -17.39 17.52 -2.75
N ALA A 147 -16.24 18.12 -2.43
CA ALA A 147 -15.52 19.02 -3.32
C ALA A 147 -15.08 18.33 -4.62
N MET A 148 -14.55 17.10 -4.55
CA MET A 148 -14.18 16.31 -5.73
C MET A 148 -15.38 15.99 -6.60
N THR A 149 -16.49 15.53 -6.02
CA THR A 149 -17.70 15.14 -6.77
C THR A 149 -18.44 16.33 -7.38
N SER A 150 -18.46 17.48 -6.70
CA SER A 150 -19.16 18.69 -7.18
C SER A 150 -18.48 19.29 -8.41
N GLY A 151 -17.21 18.98 -8.64
CA GLY A 151 -16.47 19.37 -9.84
C GLY A 151 -16.73 18.47 -11.06
N LEU A 152 -17.44 17.35 -10.90
CA LEU A 152 -17.67 16.41 -12.00
C LEU A 152 -18.83 16.86 -12.91
N PRO A 153 -18.74 16.62 -14.23
CA PRO A 153 -19.84 16.89 -15.13
C PRO A 153 -21.07 16.06 -14.76
N THR A 154 -22.26 16.65 -14.81
CA THR A 154 -23.51 15.89 -14.70
C THR A 154 -23.57 14.86 -15.84
N PRO A 155 -23.92 13.58 -15.57
CA PRO A 155 -24.02 12.59 -16.63
C PRO A 155 -25.11 12.99 -17.64
N ALA A 156 -24.71 13.54 -18.79
CA ALA A 156 -25.55 13.52 -19.99
C ALA A 156 -25.60 12.09 -20.54
N GLU A 157 -26.55 11.79 -21.44
CA GLU A 157 -26.74 10.44 -22.01
C GLU A 157 -25.40 9.74 -22.35
N GLY A 158 -25.14 8.62 -21.66
CA GLY A 158 -23.94 7.81 -21.81
C GLY A 158 -22.81 8.19 -20.83
N VAL A 159 -22.30 7.18 -20.12
CA VAL A 159 -21.22 7.35 -19.15
C VAL A 159 -19.86 7.46 -19.88
N ARG A 160 -19.13 8.55 -19.63
CA ARG A 160 -17.82 8.87 -20.26
C ARG A 160 -16.71 8.89 -19.21
N GLU A 161 -15.46 8.75 -19.65
CA GLU A 161 -14.26 8.81 -18.78
C GLU A 161 -14.25 10.06 -17.89
N GLN A 162 -14.53 11.22 -18.48
CA GLN A 162 -14.60 12.51 -17.80
C GLN A 162 -15.62 12.59 -16.64
N HIS A 163 -16.57 11.64 -16.54
CA HIS A 163 -17.52 11.58 -15.44
C HIS A 163 -16.92 10.92 -14.18
N TYR A 164 -15.73 10.31 -14.30
CA TYR A 164 -15.01 9.71 -13.17
C TYR A 164 -13.77 10.49 -12.77
N ILE A 165 -13.11 11.12 -13.75
CA ILE A 165 -11.83 11.77 -13.51
C ILE A 165 -12.03 13.03 -12.65
N SER A 166 -11.61 12.98 -11.39
CA SER A 166 -11.62 14.11 -10.47
C SER A 166 -10.23 14.70 -10.27
N ASP A 167 -10.19 16.01 -10.03
CA ASP A 167 -9.02 16.63 -9.44
C ASP A 167 -8.92 16.25 -7.97
N LEU A 168 -7.70 16.03 -7.49
CA LEU A 168 -7.46 15.70 -6.08
C LEU A 168 -7.90 16.87 -5.17
N VAL A 169 -8.45 16.59 -4.00
CA VAL A 169 -8.71 17.62 -2.98
C VAL A 169 -8.13 17.12 -1.66
N ASP A 170 -7.15 17.84 -1.15
CA ASP A 170 -6.53 17.53 0.13
C ASP A 170 -7.42 18.03 1.28
N TYR A 171 -7.47 17.31 2.40
CA TYR A 171 -7.97 17.90 3.64
C TYR A 171 -6.97 18.94 4.15
N GLY A 172 -7.49 20.06 4.66
CA GLY A 172 -6.66 21.12 5.23
C GLY A 172 -5.97 20.66 6.51
N PHE A 173 -4.77 21.18 6.76
CA PHE A 173 -4.02 21.05 8.02
C PHE A 173 -3.78 22.45 8.60
N SER A 174 -3.64 22.55 9.93
CA SER A 174 -3.40 23.83 10.61
C SER A 174 -1.92 24.18 10.65
N ASP A 175 -1.54 25.32 10.07
CA ASP A 175 -0.18 25.87 10.17
C ASP A 175 0.20 26.32 11.59
N VAL A 176 -0.79 26.59 12.46
CA VAL A 176 -0.58 27.04 13.85
C VAL A 176 -0.01 25.93 14.74
N HIS A 177 -0.01 24.68 14.25
CA HIS A 177 0.26 23.48 15.04
C HIS A 177 1.25 22.53 14.35
N GLN A 178 2.24 23.05 13.61
CA GLN A 178 3.14 22.32 12.71
C GLN A 178 3.89 21.09 13.27
N SER A 179 3.77 20.72 14.56
CA SER A 179 4.27 19.44 15.07
C SER A 179 3.34 18.65 16.00
N ILE A 180 2.03 18.92 16.06
CA ILE A 180 1.12 18.22 17.00
C ILE A 180 1.09 16.71 16.78
N GLN A 181 1.18 16.24 15.54
CA GLN A 181 1.16 14.81 15.24
C GLN A 181 2.43 14.11 15.70
N LEU A 182 3.58 14.76 15.48
CA LEU A 182 4.89 14.25 15.91
C LEU A 182 4.96 14.22 17.44
N GLN A 183 4.49 15.27 18.11
CA GLN A 183 4.37 15.31 19.57
C GLN A 183 3.45 14.21 20.10
N LEU A 184 2.30 14.00 19.45
CA LEU A 184 1.35 12.95 19.80
C LEU A 184 2.02 11.57 19.70
N PHE A 185 2.74 11.31 18.61
CA PHE A 185 3.46 10.06 18.41
C PHE A 185 4.56 9.84 19.46
N HIS A 186 5.43 10.84 19.70
CA HIS A 186 6.51 10.71 20.67
C HIS A 186 6.01 10.50 22.09
N ARG A 187 5.10 11.36 22.55
CA ARG A 187 4.61 11.29 23.93
C ARG A 187 3.80 10.02 24.20
N SER A 188 2.94 9.61 23.27
CA SER A 188 2.19 8.34 23.42
C SER A 188 3.13 7.13 23.43
N SER A 189 4.18 7.12 22.59
CA SER A 189 5.16 6.04 22.56
C SER A 189 6.00 5.97 23.84
N GLN A 190 6.39 7.12 24.40
CA GLN A 190 7.10 7.19 25.68
C GLN A 190 6.20 6.76 26.85
N GLU A 191 4.93 7.17 26.85
CA GLU A 191 3.97 6.81 27.89
C GLU A 191 3.73 5.29 27.92
N ILE A 192 3.43 4.66 26.78
CA ILE A 192 3.22 3.20 26.74
C ILE A 192 4.51 2.44 27.04
N ALA A 193 5.67 2.93 26.57
CA ALA A 193 6.97 2.32 26.85
C ALA A 193 7.27 2.30 28.35
N TYR A 194 7.04 3.42 29.04
CA TYR A 194 7.17 3.50 30.48
C TYR A 194 6.24 2.50 31.18
N MET A 195 4.95 2.49 30.82
CA MET A 195 3.95 1.60 31.42
C MET A 195 4.32 0.12 31.24
N ILE A 196 4.67 -0.28 30.02
CA ILE A 196 5.07 -1.66 29.71
C ILE A 196 6.36 -2.04 30.45
N SER A 197 7.35 -1.14 30.53
CA SER A 197 8.60 -1.38 31.29
C SER A 197 8.35 -1.63 32.78
N LYS A 198 7.20 -1.18 33.31
CA LYS A 198 6.74 -1.41 34.69
C LYS A 198 5.76 -2.57 34.80
N GLY A 199 5.58 -3.36 33.74
CA GLY A 199 4.67 -4.50 33.71
C GLY A 199 3.19 -4.13 33.54
N ASN A 200 2.87 -2.90 33.15
CA ASN A 200 1.50 -2.46 32.91
C ASN A 200 1.20 -2.37 31.41
N SER A 201 0.30 -3.24 30.94
CA SER A 201 -0.12 -3.35 29.54
C SER A 201 -1.56 -2.87 29.30
N SER A 202 -2.18 -2.20 30.28
CA SER A 202 -3.60 -1.81 30.22
C SER A 202 -3.95 -0.83 29.11
N LEU A 203 -2.99 -0.03 28.63
CA LEU A 203 -3.20 1.03 27.64
C LEU A 203 -2.72 0.68 26.22
N ILE A 204 -2.52 -0.62 25.93
CA ILE A 204 -2.07 -1.06 24.59
C ILE A 204 -3.09 -0.69 23.53
N GLN A 205 -4.39 -0.79 23.81
CA GLN A 205 -5.45 -0.49 22.84
C GLN A 205 -5.39 0.98 22.40
N GLU A 206 -5.31 1.89 23.35
CA GLU A 206 -5.22 3.32 23.12
C GLU A 206 -3.95 3.64 22.35
N TYR A 207 -2.82 3.01 22.68
CA TYR A 207 -1.58 3.20 21.95
C TYR A 207 -1.67 2.75 20.49
N VAL A 208 -2.23 1.56 20.19
CA VAL A 208 -2.37 1.10 18.80
C VAL A 208 -3.34 1.97 18.00
N GLN A 209 -4.37 2.53 18.64
CA GLN A 209 -5.28 3.49 18.02
C GLN A 209 -4.59 4.82 17.72
N VAL A 210 -3.82 5.36 18.65
CA VAL A 210 -2.99 6.56 18.42
C VAL A 210 -1.98 6.30 17.29
N HIS A 211 -1.30 5.16 17.30
CA HIS A 211 -0.34 4.76 16.25
C HIS A 211 -1.00 4.68 14.87
N ALA A 212 -2.18 4.09 14.78
CA ALA A 212 -2.94 4.03 13.54
C ALA A 212 -3.38 5.42 13.06
N PHE A 213 -3.85 6.29 13.97
CA PHE A 213 -4.22 7.67 13.67
C PHE A 213 -3.03 8.50 13.17
N VAL A 214 -1.86 8.41 13.82
CA VAL A 214 -0.69 9.18 13.35
C VAL A 214 -0.17 8.67 11.99
N ARG A 215 -0.38 7.40 11.63
CA ARG A 215 0.01 6.88 10.31
C ARG A 215 -0.99 7.22 9.21
N ASP A 216 -2.28 7.21 9.57
CA ASP A 216 -3.40 7.52 8.69
C ASP A 216 -4.46 8.30 9.48
N PRO A 217 -4.38 9.66 9.49
CA PRO A 217 -5.24 10.50 10.31
C PRO A 217 -6.72 10.49 9.91
N VAL A 218 -7.06 9.85 8.79
CA VAL A 218 -8.44 9.78 8.29
C VAL A 218 -8.94 8.35 8.41
N GLY A 219 -8.32 7.41 7.68
CA GLY A 219 -8.76 6.02 7.60
C GLY A 219 -8.25 5.13 8.73
N GLY A 220 -7.21 5.55 9.46
CA GLY A 220 -6.52 4.73 10.46
C GLY A 220 -7.42 4.28 11.60
N LEU A 221 -8.45 5.06 11.93
CA LEU A 221 -9.38 4.77 13.04
C LEU A 221 -10.64 3.99 12.63
N TRP A 222 -10.78 3.61 11.36
CA TRP A 222 -11.97 2.95 10.83
C TRP A 222 -11.96 1.43 11.03
N GLY A 223 -11.21 0.91 12.01
CA GLY A 223 -11.01 -0.52 12.21
C GLY A 223 -11.37 -1.05 13.56
N ASP A 224 -11.61 -2.37 13.61
CA ASP A 224 -11.56 -3.14 14.83
C ASP A 224 -10.10 -3.41 15.19
N PHE A 225 -9.69 -2.92 16.36
CA PHE A 225 -8.34 -3.05 16.89
C PHE A 225 -8.17 -4.32 17.74
N SER A 226 -9.24 -5.06 18.03
CA SER A 226 -9.22 -6.21 18.95
C SER A 226 -8.18 -7.25 18.53
N ARG A 227 -8.14 -7.60 17.24
CA ARG A 227 -7.15 -8.53 16.69
C ARG A 227 -5.71 -7.99 16.77
N GLN A 228 -5.53 -6.71 16.46
CA GLN A 228 -4.20 -6.07 16.54
C GLN A 228 -3.69 -6.05 17.99
N VAL A 229 -4.54 -5.70 18.96
CA VAL A 229 -4.19 -5.69 20.39
C VAL A 229 -3.77 -7.08 20.87
N ALA A 230 -4.53 -8.12 20.51
CA ALA A 230 -4.17 -9.49 20.87
C ALA A 230 -2.80 -9.92 20.28
N ILE A 231 -2.54 -9.57 19.01
CA ILE A 231 -1.25 -9.86 18.38
C ILE A 231 -0.12 -9.06 19.02
N PHE A 232 -0.35 -7.77 19.35
CA PHE A 232 0.62 -6.93 20.05
C PHE A 232 1.01 -7.55 21.39
N GLN A 233 0.02 -7.97 22.19
CA GLN A 233 0.25 -8.60 23.49
C GLN A 233 1.05 -9.91 23.35
N ASN A 234 0.74 -10.72 22.33
CA ASN A 234 1.47 -11.96 22.07
C ASN A 234 2.93 -11.70 21.64
N LEU A 235 3.16 -10.73 20.76
CA LEU A 235 4.51 -10.32 20.35
C LEU A 235 5.28 -9.76 21.56
N LEU A 236 4.64 -8.94 22.39
CA LEU A 236 5.23 -8.40 23.62
C LEU A 236 5.62 -9.52 24.59
N SER A 237 4.74 -10.49 24.82
CA SER A 237 5.05 -11.65 25.68
C SER A 237 6.23 -12.44 25.12
N GLY A 238 6.24 -12.73 23.81
CA GLY A 238 7.35 -13.42 23.15
C GLY A 238 8.66 -12.65 23.25
N PHE A 239 8.61 -11.32 23.11
CA PHE A 239 9.75 -10.44 23.28
C PHE A 239 10.27 -10.48 24.72
N SER A 240 9.41 -10.22 25.71
CA SER A 240 9.76 -10.19 27.12
C SER A 240 10.40 -11.49 27.60
N SER A 241 9.91 -12.66 27.14
CA SER A 241 10.53 -13.94 27.46
C SER A 241 11.94 -14.10 26.90
N ARG A 242 12.22 -13.51 25.72
CA ARG A 242 13.54 -13.60 25.06
C ARG A 242 14.55 -12.60 25.61
N VAL A 243 14.10 -11.47 26.15
CA VAL A 243 14.97 -10.41 26.70
C VAL A 243 14.92 -10.32 28.22
N ALA A 244 14.38 -11.34 28.92
CA ALA A 244 14.11 -11.30 30.37
C ALA A 244 15.32 -10.91 31.24
N ASN A 245 16.54 -11.24 30.79
CA ASN A 245 17.79 -10.96 31.50
C ASN A 245 18.48 -9.67 31.05
N ILE A 246 17.81 -8.84 30.25
CA ILE A 246 18.38 -7.63 29.66
C ILE A 246 17.63 -6.42 30.19
N SER A 247 18.36 -5.49 30.81
CA SER A 247 17.82 -4.19 31.19
C SER A 247 17.84 -3.26 29.98
N LEU A 248 16.67 -2.90 29.47
CA LEU A 248 16.53 -1.97 28.35
C LEU A 248 16.36 -0.54 28.84
N GLU A 249 17.03 0.39 28.17
CA GLU A 249 16.85 1.82 28.38
C GLU A 249 15.48 2.30 27.90
N SER A 250 15.04 3.47 28.40
CA SER A 250 13.74 4.05 28.06
C SER A 250 13.55 4.27 26.55
N GLU A 251 14.63 4.66 25.86
CA GLU A 251 14.57 4.89 24.41
C GLU A 251 14.39 3.57 23.64
N ALA A 252 15.09 2.50 24.06
CA ALA A 252 14.94 1.18 23.47
C ALA A 252 13.51 0.66 23.62
N TRP A 253 12.89 0.82 24.80
CA TRP A 253 11.48 0.48 25.00
C TRP A 253 10.55 1.27 24.08
N THR A 254 10.82 2.55 23.86
CA THR A 254 10.05 3.41 22.95
C THR A 254 10.11 2.90 21.50
N ARG A 255 11.28 2.46 21.05
CA ARG A 255 11.45 1.85 19.72
C ARG A 255 10.75 0.49 19.61
N VAL A 256 10.83 -0.33 20.67
CA VAL A 256 10.17 -1.65 20.76
C VAL A 256 8.66 -1.52 20.62
N VAL A 257 8.01 -0.63 21.38
CA VAL A 257 6.54 -0.47 21.34
C VAL A 257 6.07 0.03 19.98
N ALA A 258 6.80 0.95 19.34
CA ALA A 258 6.49 1.40 17.98
C ALA A 258 6.61 0.26 16.97
N GLN A 259 7.66 -0.56 17.06
CA GLN A 259 7.81 -1.73 16.20
C GLN A 259 6.70 -2.76 16.44
N LEU A 260 6.34 -3.04 17.70
CA LEU A 260 5.22 -3.91 18.04
C LEU A 260 3.91 -3.42 17.42
N ALA A 261 3.66 -2.10 17.43
CA ALA A 261 2.46 -1.52 16.80
C ALA A 261 2.47 -1.70 15.27
N LEU A 262 3.61 -1.50 14.60
CA LEU A 262 3.76 -1.77 13.17
C LEU A 262 3.52 -3.24 12.82
N GLU A 263 4.23 -4.15 13.49
CA GLU A 263 4.18 -5.59 13.21
C GLU A 263 2.79 -6.18 13.49
N SER A 264 2.19 -5.82 14.63
CA SER A 264 0.84 -6.25 14.97
C SER A 264 -0.19 -5.72 13.98
N SER A 265 -0.02 -4.49 13.49
CA SER A 265 -0.90 -3.91 12.47
C SER A 265 -0.85 -4.70 11.16
N PHE A 266 0.35 -5.10 10.71
CA PHE A 266 0.49 -5.93 9.52
C PHE A 266 -0.15 -7.29 9.73
N LEU A 267 0.22 -8.00 10.80
CA LEU A 267 -0.28 -9.35 11.10
C LEU A 267 -1.80 -9.41 11.34
N ALA A 268 -2.41 -8.30 11.75
CA ALA A 268 -3.86 -8.19 11.93
C ALA A 268 -4.63 -8.06 10.60
N GLN A 269 -3.95 -7.81 9.48
CA GLN A 269 -4.63 -7.66 8.19
C GLN A 269 -5.41 -8.95 7.80
N PRO A 270 -6.62 -8.82 7.22
CA PRO A 270 -7.46 -9.98 6.88
C PRO A 270 -6.81 -11.00 5.94
N TYR A 271 -5.87 -10.57 5.09
CA TYR A 271 -5.24 -11.41 4.07
C TYR A 271 -3.92 -12.06 4.51
N VAL A 272 -3.38 -11.70 5.69
CA VAL A 272 -2.16 -12.34 6.23
C VAL A 272 -2.30 -13.86 6.38
N PRO A 273 -3.44 -14.40 6.88
CA PRO A 273 -3.66 -15.84 6.91
C PRO A 273 -3.65 -16.53 5.53
N ASN A 274 -3.81 -15.77 4.45
CA ASN A 274 -3.89 -16.29 3.09
C ASN A 274 -2.57 -16.12 2.32
N VAL A 275 -1.49 -15.70 2.99
CA VAL A 275 -0.16 -15.59 2.37
C VAL A 275 0.27 -16.97 1.91
N SER A 276 0.50 -17.09 0.61
CA SER A 276 0.82 -18.37 -0.04
C SER A 276 2.30 -18.52 -0.38
N TYR A 277 3.03 -17.40 -0.36
CA TYR A 277 4.45 -17.37 -0.68
C TYR A 277 5.12 -16.18 0.01
N VAL A 278 6.32 -16.35 0.55
CA VAL A 278 7.16 -15.24 1.00
C VAL A 278 8.47 -15.31 0.23
N HIS A 279 8.72 -14.28 -0.58
CA HIS A 279 10.02 -14.10 -1.21
C HIS A 279 10.93 -13.30 -0.27
N PHE A 280 12.13 -13.79 -0.03
CA PHE A 280 13.19 -13.01 0.57
C PHE A 280 14.13 -12.51 -0.50
N SER A 281 14.32 -11.21 -0.57
CA SER A 281 15.13 -10.59 -1.61
C SER A 281 15.92 -9.43 -1.07
N SER A 282 17.25 -9.48 -1.21
CA SER A 282 18.17 -8.56 -0.54
C SER A 282 17.89 -8.56 0.98
N HIS A 283 17.28 -7.50 1.48
CA HIS A 283 16.91 -7.35 2.88
C HIS A 283 15.39 -7.34 3.12
N TYR A 284 14.59 -7.53 2.07
CA TYR A 284 13.12 -7.51 2.13
C TYR A 284 12.51 -8.88 2.40
N GLN A 285 11.42 -8.87 3.16
CA GLN A 285 10.38 -9.87 3.19
C GLN A 285 9.22 -9.39 2.32
N LEU A 286 8.87 -10.17 1.30
CA LEU A 286 7.80 -9.87 0.33
C LEU A 286 6.70 -10.96 0.41
N PRO A 287 5.64 -10.72 1.21
CA PRO A 287 4.54 -11.68 1.38
C PRO A 287 3.53 -11.58 0.23
N TYR A 288 3.32 -12.68 -0.49
CA TYR A 288 2.39 -12.76 -1.60
C TYR A 288 1.15 -13.59 -1.29
N VAL A 289 0.01 -13.06 -1.71
CA VAL A 289 -1.32 -13.67 -1.65
C VAL A 289 -1.85 -13.91 -3.06
N ASN A 290 -2.87 -14.75 -3.20
CA ASN A 290 -3.65 -14.83 -4.44
C ASN A 290 -4.98 -14.14 -4.18
N VAL A 291 -5.31 -13.14 -4.99
CA VAL A 291 -6.49 -12.30 -4.79
C VAL A 291 -7.48 -12.52 -5.91
N LYS A 292 -8.78 -12.53 -5.58
CA LYS A 292 -9.82 -12.72 -6.57
C LYS A 292 -9.85 -11.50 -7.48
N LEU A 293 -9.67 -11.74 -8.78
CA LEU A 293 -9.59 -10.70 -9.79
C LEU A 293 -10.90 -9.87 -9.83
N ASP A 294 -12.04 -10.52 -9.62
CA ASP A 294 -13.38 -9.93 -9.66
C ASP A 294 -13.69 -9.06 -8.42
N GLU A 295 -12.93 -9.18 -7.33
CA GLU A 295 -13.15 -8.42 -6.07
C GLU A 295 -12.20 -7.22 -5.92
N LEU A 296 -11.29 -7.01 -6.88
CA LEU A 296 -10.31 -5.93 -6.82
C LEU A 296 -10.92 -4.57 -7.16
N ALA A 297 -10.87 -3.65 -6.21
CA ALA A 297 -11.18 -2.25 -6.46
C ALA A 297 -9.94 -1.51 -7.01
N ARG A 298 -10.19 -0.41 -7.72
CA ARG A 298 -9.15 0.31 -8.45
C ARG A 298 -9.35 1.82 -8.41
N ALA A 299 -8.25 2.53 -8.21
CA ALA A 299 -8.21 3.98 -8.15
C ALA A 299 -8.09 4.63 -9.53
N GLU A 300 -7.40 3.99 -10.46
CA GLU A 300 -6.94 4.63 -11.70
C GLU A 300 -7.43 3.86 -12.92
N LEU A 301 -7.80 4.58 -13.99
CA LEU A 301 -8.04 3.96 -15.29
C LEU A 301 -6.72 3.64 -16.01
N SER A 302 -6.67 2.53 -16.72
CA SER A 302 -5.48 2.05 -17.39
C SER A 302 -5.20 2.83 -18.68
N VAL A 303 -3.94 2.85 -19.11
CA VAL A 303 -3.54 3.34 -20.43
C VAL A 303 -3.69 2.20 -21.45
N PRO A 304 -4.62 2.27 -22.43
CA PRO A 304 -4.92 1.16 -23.33
C PRO A 304 -3.71 0.59 -24.06
N GLU A 305 -2.80 1.44 -24.52
CA GLU A 305 -1.58 1.04 -25.22
C GLU A 305 -0.67 0.18 -24.33
N ARG A 306 -0.56 0.54 -23.05
CA ARG A 306 0.22 -0.26 -22.09
C ARG A 306 -0.48 -1.57 -21.75
N VAL A 307 -1.81 -1.59 -21.70
CA VAL A 307 -2.58 -2.84 -21.54
C VAL A 307 -2.28 -3.79 -22.70
N MET A 308 -2.33 -3.30 -23.95
CA MET A 308 -2.03 -4.13 -25.12
C MET A 308 -0.58 -4.64 -25.12
N ALA A 309 0.40 -3.83 -24.73
CA ALA A 309 1.77 -4.28 -24.57
C ALA A 309 1.89 -5.43 -23.54
N LEU A 310 1.23 -5.29 -22.38
CA LEU A 310 1.20 -6.32 -21.36
C LEU A 310 0.47 -7.60 -21.81
N ILE A 311 -0.59 -7.47 -22.62
CA ILE A 311 -1.25 -8.62 -23.23
C ILE A 311 -0.26 -9.41 -24.09
N LEU A 312 0.54 -8.74 -24.92
CA LEU A 312 1.56 -9.40 -25.73
C LEU A 312 2.65 -10.06 -24.87
N GLU A 313 3.13 -9.37 -23.83
CA GLU A 313 4.08 -9.94 -22.85
C GLU A 313 3.53 -11.21 -22.20
N MET A 314 2.26 -11.19 -21.74
CA MET A 314 1.60 -12.34 -21.11
C MET A 314 1.37 -13.50 -22.08
N LEU A 315 0.99 -13.21 -23.33
CA LEU A 315 0.82 -14.25 -24.34
C LEU A 315 2.14 -14.96 -24.63
N LEU A 316 3.23 -14.21 -24.83
CA LEU A 316 4.56 -14.77 -25.04
C LEU A 316 4.99 -15.65 -23.86
N GLU A 317 4.74 -15.20 -22.64
CA GLU A 317 5.07 -15.96 -21.43
C GLU A 317 4.24 -17.24 -21.29
N THR A 318 3.03 -17.29 -21.88
CA THR A 318 2.15 -18.45 -21.86
C THR A 318 2.52 -19.49 -22.93
N LEU A 319 3.20 -19.10 -24.00
CA LEU A 319 3.55 -20.01 -25.09
C LEU A 319 4.42 -21.18 -24.61
N GLY A 320 3.91 -22.40 -24.80
CA GLY A 320 4.59 -23.63 -24.38
C GLY A 320 4.57 -23.89 -22.86
N LYS A 321 3.85 -23.08 -22.08
CA LYS A 321 3.68 -23.25 -20.63
C LYS A 321 2.23 -23.61 -20.31
N SER A 322 2.04 -24.26 -19.16
CA SER A 322 0.71 -24.62 -18.65
C SER A 322 0.01 -23.47 -17.93
N ARG A 323 0.75 -22.43 -17.54
CA ARG A 323 0.25 -21.24 -16.85
C ARG A 323 1.08 -20.02 -17.24
N CYS A 324 0.44 -18.86 -17.33
CA CYS A 324 1.12 -17.59 -17.43
C CYS A 324 1.77 -17.24 -16.09
N LEU A 325 3.06 -16.95 -16.08
CA LEU A 325 3.71 -16.28 -14.96
C LEU A 325 3.60 -14.78 -15.17
N MET A 326 3.44 -14.02 -14.08
CA MET A 326 3.40 -12.56 -14.17
C MET A 326 4.07 -11.91 -12.98
N ILE A 327 4.48 -10.66 -13.19
CA ILE A 327 4.91 -9.78 -12.11
C ILE A 327 3.70 -9.52 -11.22
N PRO A 328 3.72 -9.88 -9.92
CA PRO A 328 2.59 -9.69 -9.02
C PRO A 328 2.18 -8.22 -8.90
N ILE A 329 0.87 -7.97 -8.80
CA ILE A 329 0.35 -6.63 -8.48
C ILE A 329 0.63 -6.30 -7.01
N VAL A 330 0.45 -5.05 -6.59
CA VAL A 330 0.56 -4.65 -5.17
C VAL A 330 -0.82 -4.30 -4.65
N VAL A 331 -1.20 -4.89 -3.52
CA VAL A 331 -2.52 -4.72 -2.92
C VAL A 331 -2.44 -4.37 -1.45
N THR A 332 -3.45 -3.64 -0.99
CA THR A 332 -3.71 -3.33 0.42
C THR A 332 -5.20 -3.49 0.69
N THR A 333 -5.59 -3.22 1.92
CA THR A 333 -6.99 -3.03 2.31
C THR A 333 -7.26 -1.61 2.77
N VAL A 334 -8.45 -1.12 2.46
CA VAL A 334 -8.99 0.17 2.94
C VAL A 334 -10.44 -0.06 3.41
N PRO A 335 -11.00 0.79 4.30
CA PRO A 335 -12.43 0.75 4.57
C PRO A 335 -13.27 1.04 3.32
N SER A 336 -14.49 0.53 3.25
CA SER A 336 -15.49 1.02 2.30
C SER A 336 -16.17 2.29 2.84
N LEU A 337 -16.48 3.21 1.92
CA LEU A 337 -17.29 4.41 2.17
C LEU A 337 -18.77 4.06 2.37
N ALA A 338 -19.27 3.08 1.61
CA ALA A 338 -20.67 2.66 1.67
C ALA A 338 -20.98 1.82 2.92
N ASP A 339 -20.01 1.02 3.37
CA ASP A 339 -20.10 0.22 4.59
C ASP A 339 -18.77 0.27 5.34
N GLY A 340 -18.71 1.10 6.39
CA GLY A 340 -17.49 1.29 7.18
C GLY A 340 -16.96 0.02 7.87
N ASN A 341 -17.77 -1.03 8.00
CA ASN A 341 -17.33 -2.32 8.54
C ASN A 341 -16.72 -3.23 7.46
N ARG A 342 -17.01 -2.97 6.18
CA ARG A 342 -16.44 -3.71 5.06
C ARG A 342 -15.06 -3.18 4.73
N ARG A 343 -14.12 -4.11 4.49
CA ARG A 343 -12.81 -3.80 3.93
C ARG A 343 -12.80 -4.12 2.45
N LEU A 344 -12.32 -3.17 1.65
CA LEU A 344 -12.10 -3.35 0.22
C LEU A 344 -10.65 -3.74 0.00
N GLN A 345 -10.44 -4.72 -0.87
CA GLN A 345 -9.11 -5.01 -1.40
C GLN A 345 -8.88 -4.15 -2.63
N ILE A 346 -7.79 -3.39 -2.60
CA ILE A 346 -7.54 -2.38 -3.62
C ILE A 346 -6.19 -2.61 -4.28
N ILE A 347 -6.11 -2.29 -5.57
CA ILE A 347 -4.87 -2.27 -6.32
C ILE A 347 -4.18 -0.94 -6.08
N ILE A 348 -3.02 -0.99 -5.42
CA ILE A 348 -2.18 0.19 -5.30
C ILE A 348 -1.31 0.32 -6.56
N ASP A 349 -0.60 -0.74 -6.94
CA ASP A 349 0.21 -0.78 -8.15
C ASP A 349 -0.15 -2.00 -9.01
N GLY A 350 -0.24 -1.80 -10.32
CA GLY A 350 -0.55 -2.87 -11.27
C GLY A 350 -1.97 -2.85 -11.84
N ASN A 351 -2.68 -1.71 -11.81
CA ASN A 351 -4.00 -1.55 -12.45
C ASN A 351 -3.99 -2.03 -13.92
N THR A 352 -3.00 -1.60 -14.71
CA THR A 352 -2.85 -2.01 -16.11
C THR A 352 -2.62 -3.51 -16.30
N ARG A 353 -1.93 -4.16 -15.36
CA ARG A 353 -1.69 -5.61 -15.38
C ARG A 353 -2.97 -6.37 -15.08
N ALA A 354 -3.73 -5.95 -14.08
CA ALA A 354 -5.04 -6.54 -13.79
C ALA A 354 -6.02 -6.35 -14.95
N THR A 355 -6.05 -5.17 -15.60
CA THR A 355 -6.83 -4.94 -16.82
C THR A 355 -6.43 -5.86 -17.96
N ALA A 356 -5.14 -6.10 -18.19
CA ALA A 356 -4.68 -7.00 -19.24
C ALA A 356 -5.23 -8.43 -19.04
N VAL A 357 -5.22 -8.93 -17.81
CA VAL A 357 -5.80 -10.24 -17.46
C VAL A 357 -7.32 -10.24 -17.68
N MET A 358 -8.04 -9.20 -17.25
CA MET A 358 -9.48 -9.06 -17.46
C MET A 358 -9.85 -9.06 -18.95
N VAL A 359 -9.10 -8.34 -19.78
CA VAL A 359 -9.32 -8.27 -21.23
C VAL A 359 -9.04 -9.63 -21.88
N LEU A 360 -7.93 -10.29 -21.53
CA LEU A 360 -7.63 -11.64 -22.02
C LEU A 360 -8.73 -12.64 -21.64
N ARG A 361 -9.23 -12.59 -20.40
CA ARG A 361 -10.34 -13.44 -19.93
C ARG A 361 -11.63 -13.17 -20.71
N LEU A 362 -11.99 -11.90 -20.95
CA LEU A 362 -13.14 -11.55 -21.79
C LEU A 362 -12.98 -12.07 -23.23
N LEU A 363 -11.80 -11.90 -23.83
CA LEU A 363 -11.54 -12.34 -25.21
C LEU A 363 -11.53 -13.86 -25.34
N ALA A 364 -11.05 -14.57 -24.31
CA ALA A 364 -11.12 -16.02 -24.22
C ALA A 364 -12.58 -16.52 -24.24
N MET A 365 -13.46 -15.85 -23.49
CA MET A 365 -14.88 -16.21 -23.40
C MET A 365 -15.70 -15.77 -24.63
N SER A 366 -15.35 -14.65 -25.27
CA SER A 366 -16.11 -14.07 -26.40
C SER A 366 -15.56 -14.41 -27.80
N GLY A 367 -14.41 -15.09 -27.89
CA GLY A 367 -13.83 -15.55 -29.15
C GLY A 367 -12.95 -14.54 -29.90
N ALA A 368 -12.47 -13.48 -29.22
CA ALA A 368 -11.59 -12.44 -29.78
C ALA A 368 -12.07 -11.76 -31.09
N GLU A 369 -13.37 -11.81 -31.36
CA GLU A 369 -14.01 -11.14 -32.49
C GLU A 369 -14.65 -9.83 -32.07
N ARG A 370 -14.54 -8.78 -32.89
CA ARG A 370 -15.00 -7.43 -32.54
C ARG A 370 -16.46 -7.45 -32.08
N ARG A 371 -17.36 -7.99 -32.91
CA ARG A 371 -18.80 -8.02 -32.61
C ARG A 371 -19.10 -8.81 -31.32
N GLY A 372 -18.42 -9.94 -31.11
CA GLY A 372 -18.60 -10.78 -29.92
C GLY A 372 -18.11 -10.10 -28.65
N ALA A 373 -16.89 -9.53 -28.67
CA ALA A 373 -16.29 -8.88 -27.52
C ALA A 373 -17.10 -7.66 -27.03
N PHE A 374 -17.57 -6.81 -27.94
CA PHE A 374 -18.41 -5.67 -27.56
C PHE A 374 -19.80 -6.08 -27.10
N ALA A 375 -20.43 -7.09 -27.73
CA ALA A 375 -21.76 -7.55 -27.33
C ALA A 375 -21.77 -8.27 -25.98
N TYR A 376 -20.67 -8.94 -25.61
CA TYR A 376 -20.57 -9.69 -24.36
C TYR A 376 -20.07 -8.86 -23.17
N LEU A 377 -19.53 -7.66 -23.39
CA LEU A 377 -18.93 -6.84 -22.32
C LEU A 377 -19.87 -6.58 -21.14
N ASP A 378 -21.11 -6.17 -21.42
CA ASP A 378 -22.08 -5.84 -20.35
C ASP A 378 -22.41 -7.09 -19.52
N THR A 379 -22.66 -8.22 -20.19
CA THR A 379 -22.89 -9.52 -19.54
C THR A 379 -21.66 -9.96 -18.74
N TYR A 380 -20.46 -9.84 -19.30
CA TYR A 380 -19.21 -10.17 -18.61
C TYR A 380 -19.04 -9.36 -17.33
N CYS A 381 -19.25 -8.03 -17.38
CA CYS A 381 -19.16 -7.18 -16.20
C CYS A 381 -20.24 -7.54 -15.17
N GLN A 382 -21.48 -7.80 -15.59
CA GLN A 382 -22.58 -8.15 -14.70
C GLN A 382 -22.36 -9.51 -14.01
N GLU A 383 -22.00 -10.56 -14.76
CA GLU A 383 -21.78 -11.92 -14.24
C GLU A 383 -20.62 -11.98 -13.25
N ARG A 384 -19.63 -11.09 -13.42
CA ARG A 384 -18.43 -11.01 -12.59
C ARG A 384 -18.53 -9.94 -11.49
N GLY A 385 -19.64 -9.22 -11.39
CA GLY A 385 -19.82 -8.15 -10.40
C GLY A 385 -18.85 -6.98 -10.57
N LEU A 386 -18.38 -6.72 -11.79
CA LEU A 386 -17.44 -5.65 -12.09
C LEU A 386 -18.17 -4.30 -12.14
N GLY A 387 -17.72 -3.35 -11.32
CA GLY A 387 -18.25 -2.01 -11.29
C GLY A 387 -17.98 -1.20 -12.56
N SER A 388 -18.54 0.00 -12.59
CA SER A 388 -18.54 0.84 -13.79
C SER A 388 -17.15 1.33 -14.22
N LYS A 389 -16.20 1.47 -13.28
CA LYS A 389 -14.79 1.75 -13.58
C LYS A 389 -14.12 0.62 -14.35
N TRP A 390 -14.37 -0.63 -13.96
CA TRP A 390 -13.88 -1.80 -14.70
C TRP A 390 -14.46 -1.88 -16.10
N HIS A 391 -15.78 -1.70 -16.22
CA HIS A 391 -16.47 -1.68 -17.51
C HIS A 391 -15.86 -0.64 -18.46
N GLN A 392 -15.74 0.61 -17.99
CA GLN A 392 -15.20 1.70 -18.79
C GLN A 392 -13.75 1.43 -19.21
N ASP A 393 -12.92 0.88 -18.31
CA ASP A 393 -11.53 0.59 -18.63
C ASP A 393 -11.39 -0.52 -19.68
N ILE A 394 -12.12 -1.61 -19.53
CA ILE A 394 -12.14 -2.71 -20.50
C ILE A 394 -12.66 -2.20 -21.85
N LEU A 395 -13.75 -1.40 -21.85
CA LEU A 395 -14.31 -0.81 -23.06
C LEU A 395 -13.30 0.04 -23.82
N ARG A 396 -12.49 0.85 -23.11
CA ARG A 396 -11.42 1.65 -23.71
C ARG A 396 -10.38 0.78 -24.38
N VAL A 397 -9.94 -0.29 -23.71
CA VAL A 397 -8.97 -1.23 -24.28
C VAL A 397 -9.55 -1.93 -25.51
N LEU A 398 -10.80 -2.40 -25.47
CA LEU A 398 -11.44 -3.02 -26.63
C LEU A 398 -11.55 -2.06 -27.82
N ARG A 399 -11.91 -0.79 -27.58
CA ARG A 399 -11.95 0.24 -28.63
C ARG A 399 -10.59 0.41 -29.29
N GLU A 400 -9.52 0.47 -28.51
CA GLU A 400 -8.15 0.60 -29.01
C GLU A 400 -7.69 -0.67 -29.76
N LEU A 401 -7.93 -1.83 -29.16
CA LEU A 401 -7.54 -3.14 -29.67
C LEU A 401 -8.16 -3.43 -31.04
N PHE A 402 -9.42 -3.00 -31.26
CA PHE A 402 -10.14 -3.22 -32.51
C PHE A 402 -10.09 -2.03 -33.49
N LYS A 403 -9.23 -1.02 -33.27
CA LYS A 403 -8.94 -0.03 -34.33
C LYS A 403 -8.37 -0.74 -35.56
N LYS A 404 -8.60 -0.17 -36.75
CA LYS A 404 -8.01 -0.69 -38.00
C LYS A 404 -6.49 -0.72 -37.85
N GLU A 405 -5.85 -1.78 -38.36
CA GLU A 405 -4.38 -1.98 -38.38
C GLU A 405 -3.71 -2.31 -37.04
N ASN A 406 -4.47 -2.71 -36.00
CA ASN A 406 -3.86 -3.11 -34.73
C ASN A 406 -3.21 -4.52 -34.82
N THR A 407 -1.91 -4.61 -34.54
CA THR A 407 -1.13 -5.87 -34.56
C THR A 407 -1.40 -6.75 -33.34
N CYS A 408 -1.78 -6.16 -32.20
CA CYS A 408 -2.03 -6.91 -30.96
C CYS A 408 -3.19 -7.89 -31.14
N ILE A 409 -4.30 -7.47 -31.77
CA ILE A 409 -5.44 -8.37 -32.02
C ILE A 409 -5.10 -9.49 -33.01
N GLN A 410 -4.19 -9.26 -33.95
CA GLN A 410 -3.72 -10.30 -34.87
C GLN A 410 -2.93 -11.38 -34.10
N GLU A 411 -2.05 -10.97 -33.20
CA GLU A 411 -1.30 -11.90 -32.34
C GLU A 411 -2.22 -12.63 -31.35
N ILE A 412 -3.22 -11.97 -30.77
CA ILE A 412 -4.24 -12.63 -29.92
C ILE A 412 -4.93 -13.75 -30.70
N ARG A 413 -5.39 -13.47 -31.92
CA ARG A 413 -6.08 -14.46 -32.78
C ARG A 413 -5.17 -15.60 -33.20
N LYS A 414 -3.92 -15.29 -33.55
CA LYS A 414 -2.89 -16.29 -33.90
C LYS A 414 -2.60 -17.24 -32.73
N ASN A 415 -2.59 -16.71 -31.50
CA ASN A 415 -2.29 -17.45 -30.28
C ASN A 415 -3.55 -17.85 -29.50
N HIS A 416 -4.65 -18.17 -30.20
CA HIS A 416 -5.96 -18.44 -29.57
C HIS A 416 -5.91 -19.49 -28.45
N THR A 417 -5.10 -20.55 -28.59
CA THR A 417 -4.95 -21.60 -27.56
C THR A 417 -4.37 -21.05 -26.25
N ALA A 418 -3.41 -20.11 -26.34
CA ALA A 418 -2.86 -19.45 -25.16
C ALA A 418 -3.90 -18.52 -24.53
N VAL A 419 -4.65 -17.77 -25.34
CA VAL A 419 -5.74 -16.89 -24.88
C VAL A 419 -6.80 -17.71 -24.12
N GLN A 420 -7.18 -18.88 -24.62
CA GLN A 420 -8.19 -19.73 -23.97
C GLN A 420 -7.84 -20.14 -22.54
N GLN A 421 -6.54 -20.19 -22.18
CA GLN A 421 -6.13 -20.47 -20.80
C GLN A 421 -6.58 -19.38 -19.81
N PHE A 422 -6.83 -18.16 -20.28
CA PHE A 422 -7.26 -17.05 -19.43
C PHE A 422 -8.74 -17.12 -19.05
N ALA A 423 -9.55 -17.94 -19.72
CA ALA A 423 -10.98 -18.10 -19.39
C ALA A 423 -11.21 -18.59 -17.95
N SER A 424 -10.30 -19.42 -17.44
CA SER A 424 -10.38 -20.01 -16.09
C SER A 424 -9.64 -19.22 -15.01
N VAL A 425 -8.93 -18.15 -15.36
CA VAL A 425 -8.18 -17.34 -14.38
C VAL A 425 -9.17 -16.58 -13.49
N ASN A 426 -9.15 -16.87 -12.20
CA ASN A 426 -9.99 -16.21 -11.20
C ASN A 426 -9.15 -15.44 -10.18
N TYR A 427 -7.87 -15.78 -10.04
CA TYR A 427 -6.98 -15.18 -9.07
C TYR A 427 -5.70 -14.66 -9.72
N ILE A 428 -5.26 -13.50 -9.23
CA ILE A 428 -4.01 -12.85 -9.62
C ILE A 428 -3.05 -12.86 -8.43
N PRO A 429 -1.74 -13.12 -8.61
CA PRO A 429 -0.78 -13.02 -7.53
C PRO A 429 -0.57 -11.55 -7.15
N ALA A 430 -0.52 -11.28 -5.85
CA ALA A 430 -0.38 -9.93 -5.33
C ALA A 430 0.54 -9.86 -4.12
N LEU A 431 1.42 -8.86 -4.09
CA LEU A 431 2.21 -8.47 -2.92
C LEU A 431 1.30 -7.75 -1.93
N LEU A 432 1.22 -8.28 -0.70
CA LEU A 432 0.43 -7.68 0.37
C LEU A 432 1.23 -6.61 1.09
N VAL A 433 0.70 -5.38 1.13
CA VAL A 433 1.31 -4.24 1.84
C VAL A 433 0.28 -3.50 2.71
N GLN A 434 0.76 -2.48 3.43
CA GLN A 434 -0.06 -1.51 4.15
C GLN A 434 0.10 -0.13 3.53
N GLU A 435 -0.99 0.48 3.04
CA GLU A 435 -0.90 1.81 2.41
C GLU A 435 -0.33 2.90 3.33
N SER A 436 -0.63 2.83 4.63
CA SER A 436 -0.07 3.78 5.59
C SER A 436 1.45 3.62 5.81
N VAL A 437 2.07 2.57 5.27
CA VAL A 437 3.54 2.43 5.09
C VAL A 437 3.95 2.81 3.67
N PHE A 438 3.11 2.46 2.70
CA PHE A 438 3.31 2.60 1.27
C PHE A 438 2.96 4.02 0.84
N GLN A 439 3.89 4.95 1.03
CA GLN A 439 3.66 6.39 0.82
C GLN A 439 3.53 6.73 -0.68
N THR A 440 2.30 6.69 -1.20
CA THR A 440 1.99 6.99 -2.60
C THR A 440 2.26 8.45 -2.97
N LEU A 441 2.87 8.68 -4.13
CA LEU A 441 3.09 10.01 -4.69
C LEU A 441 1.95 10.52 -5.54
N CYS A 442 1.78 11.83 -5.51
CA CYS A 442 1.04 12.56 -6.51
C CYS A 442 1.99 13.03 -7.62
N LEU A 443 1.94 12.43 -8.81
CA LEU A 443 2.75 12.87 -9.96
C LEU A 443 2.23 14.16 -10.58
N ARG A 444 0.97 14.54 -10.31
CA ARG A 444 0.35 15.76 -10.83
C ARG A 444 0.60 16.99 -9.95
N ARG A 445 1.08 16.81 -8.73
CA ARG A 445 1.28 17.90 -7.75
C ARG A 445 2.61 17.69 -7.05
N GLY A 446 3.50 18.68 -7.13
CA GLY A 446 4.84 18.62 -6.54
C GLY A 446 5.94 18.81 -7.59
N SER A 447 7.16 19.07 -7.11
CA SER A 447 8.37 19.11 -7.94
C SER A 447 9.26 17.90 -7.63
N PRO A 448 10.24 17.58 -8.48
CA PRO A 448 11.24 16.55 -8.16
C PRO A 448 11.94 16.81 -6.81
N GLU A 449 12.15 18.08 -6.47
CA GLU A 449 12.82 18.55 -5.24
C GLU A 449 11.91 18.52 -4.00
N LYS A 450 10.59 18.69 -4.18
CA LYS A 450 9.59 18.61 -3.11
C LYS A 450 8.39 17.78 -3.59
N PRO A 451 8.52 16.45 -3.57
CA PRO A 451 7.43 15.60 -3.98
C PRO A 451 6.28 15.66 -2.97
N ARG A 452 5.05 15.65 -3.47
CA ARG A 452 3.86 15.57 -2.61
C ARG A 452 3.34 14.14 -2.55
N LEU A 453 2.96 13.72 -1.36
CA LEU A 453 2.28 12.45 -1.16
C LEU A 453 0.77 12.61 -1.42
N LEU A 454 0.14 11.56 -1.92
CA LEU A 454 -1.30 11.42 -1.74
C LEU A 454 -1.57 11.22 -0.25
N GLN A 455 -2.50 12.02 0.28
CA GLN A 455 -3.06 11.74 1.61
C GLN A 455 -3.75 10.36 1.60
N PRO A 456 -3.66 9.58 2.71
CA PRO A 456 -4.12 8.19 2.73
C PRO A 456 -5.62 8.03 2.39
N MET A 457 -6.44 9.03 2.70
CA MET A 457 -7.85 9.05 2.30
C MET A 457 -8.08 8.93 0.80
N HIS A 458 -7.15 9.40 -0.04
CA HIS A 458 -7.33 9.38 -1.49
C HIS A 458 -7.42 7.96 -2.04
N GLN A 459 -6.70 7.00 -1.44
CA GLN A 459 -6.83 5.62 -1.86
C GLN A 459 -8.21 5.07 -1.52
N THR A 460 -8.75 5.37 -0.34
CA THR A 460 -10.14 5.02 0.00
C THR A 460 -11.13 5.64 -0.99
N LEU A 461 -11.02 6.95 -1.21
CA LEU A 461 -11.97 7.71 -2.03
C LEU A 461 -11.98 7.29 -3.49
N HIS A 462 -10.81 7.06 -4.11
CA HIS A 462 -10.75 6.73 -5.53
C HIS A 462 -10.91 5.23 -5.80
N ASN A 463 -10.60 4.34 -4.85
CA ASN A 463 -10.77 2.91 -5.08
C ASN A 463 -12.20 2.44 -4.82
N ASP A 464 -12.94 3.04 -3.89
CA ASP A 464 -14.34 2.67 -3.65
C ASP A 464 -15.24 3.10 -4.82
N ASP A 465 -15.92 2.15 -5.47
CA ASP A 465 -16.80 2.41 -6.61
C ASP A 465 -17.99 3.32 -6.25
N SER A 466 -18.41 3.36 -4.98
CA SER A 466 -19.53 4.19 -4.53
C SER A 466 -19.25 5.69 -4.60
N SER A 467 -17.97 6.11 -4.65
CA SER A 467 -17.61 7.51 -4.81
C SER A 467 -17.80 8.01 -6.24
N GLY A 468 -17.82 7.09 -7.23
CA GLY A 468 -17.81 7.46 -8.64
C GLY A 468 -16.53 8.17 -9.10
N LEU A 469 -15.45 8.14 -8.30
CA LEU A 469 -14.19 8.83 -8.61
C LEU A 469 -13.14 7.88 -9.19
N ALA A 470 -12.32 8.40 -10.09
CA ALA A 470 -11.11 7.76 -10.57
C ALA A 470 -9.99 8.78 -10.71
N LEU A 471 -8.78 8.35 -10.38
CA LEU A 471 -7.57 9.07 -10.69
C LEU A 471 -7.30 9.02 -12.20
N PRO A 472 -6.83 10.13 -12.77
CA PRO A 472 -6.30 10.13 -14.12
C PRO A 472 -5.13 9.16 -14.29
N ALA A 473 -4.99 8.59 -15.48
CA ALA A 473 -3.88 7.71 -15.78
C ALA A 473 -2.50 8.38 -15.52
N ARG A 474 -1.56 7.63 -14.96
CA ARG A 474 -0.20 8.03 -14.59
C ARG A 474 -0.15 9.23 -13.63
N SER A 475 -1.16 9.41 -12.78
CA SER A 475 -1.18 10.50 -11.79
C SER A 475 -0.53 10.13 -10.45
N GLN A 476 -0.19 8.86 -10.25
CA GLN A 476 0.43 8.37 -9.02
C GLN A 476 1.63 7.47 -9.30
N SER A 477 2.52 7.37 -8.32
CA SER A 477 3.64 6.46 -8.32
C SER A 477 3.87 5.91 -6.92
N HIS A 478 4.42 4.71 -6.85
CA HIS A 478 4.65 4.00 -5.60
C HIS A 478 6.04 3.35 -5.62
N GLY A 479 6.62 3.15 -4.44
CA GLY A 479 7.87 2.37 -4.33
C GLY A 479 7.64 0.94 -4.80
N ARG A 480 8.55 0.41 -5.63
CA ARG A 480 8.45 -0.97 -6.11
C ARG A 480 9.60 -1.80 -5.53
N PRO A 481 9.36 -3.06 -5.16
CA PRO A 481 10.48 -3.92 -4.81
C PRO A 481 11.35 -4.09 -6.05
N THR A 482 12.63 -3.76 -5.92
CA THR A 482 13.62 -3.86 -7.00
C THR A 482 13.84 -5.31 -7.44
N CYS A 483 13.51 -6.26 -6.57
CA CYS A 483 13.59 -7.68 -6.84
C CYS A 483 12.23 -8.33 -6.50
N TYR A 484 11.62 -8.96 -7.51
CA TYR A 484 10.35 -9.68 -7.39
C TYR A 484 10.49 -11.07 -8.00
N THR A 485 9.59 -11.97 -7.61
CA THR A 485 9.45 -13.28 -8.25
C THR A 485 8.24 -13.27 -9.19
N LEU A 486 8.35 -13.93 -10.35
CA LEU A 486 7.21 -14.15 -11.22
C LEU A 486 6.33 -15.24 -10.62
N LEU A 487 5.02 -15.00 -10.52
CA LEU A 487 4.07 -15.93 -9.93
C LEU A 487 2.98 -16.32 -10.93
N PRO A 488 2.46 -17.56 -10.84
CA PRO A 488 1.45 -18.02 -11.78
C PRO A 488 0.09 -17.37 -11.54
N LEU A 489 -0.62 -17.07 -12.63
CA LEU A 489 -2.07 -16.87 -12.61
C LEU A 489 -2.79 -18.18 -12.20
N LYS A 490 -3.93 -18.06 -11.51
CA LYS A 490 -4.68 -19.21 -10.98
C LYS A 490 -6.16 -19.18 -11.29
#